data_AF-A0A0M6Y9H1-F1
#
_entry.id   AF-A0A0M6Y9H1-F1
#
_cell.length_a   1.000
_cell.length_b   1.000
_cell.length_c   1.000
_cell.angle_alpha   90.00
_cell.angle_beta   90.00
_cell.angle_gamma   90.00
#
_symmetry.space_group_name_H-M   'P 1'
#
loop_
_entity.id
_entity.type
_entity.pdbx_description
1 polymer ?
#
loop_
_entity_poly.entity_id
_entity_poly.type
_entity_poly.pdbx_seq_one_letter_code
_entity_poly.pdbx_strand_id
1 'polypeptide(L)'
;MTLPSVTLAWIALLGLSAATVLVTTGGTGHFSPALFGGLLLLLAFIKARIILSRYLGLWQAPAWLSGFSWVIGFFCLLLLVLYVAPGLSP
;
A
#
# COMPACT_ATOMS: atom_id res chain seq x y z
N MET A 1 20.45 15.84 -15.80
CA MET A 1 19.47 16.42 -14.85
C MET A 1 19.02 15.32 -13.89
N THR A 2 19.38 15.39 -12.61
CA THR A 2 18.87 14.47 -11.59
C THR A 2 17.51 14.97 -11.13
N LEU A 3 16.46 14.15 -11.26
CA LEU A 3 15.12 14.53 -10.80
C LEU A 3 15.12 14.76 -9.27
N PRO A 4 14.38 15.75 -8.76
CA PRO A 4 14.18 15.92 -7.32
C PRO A 4 13.60 14.64 -6.69
N SER A 5 14.01 14.33 -5.46
CA SER A 5 13.55 13.14 -4.73
C SER A 5 12.02 13.12 -4.53
N VAL A 6 11.39 14.28 -4.41
CA VAL A 6 9.92 14.42 -4.34
C VAL A 6 9.26 14.14 -5.69
N THR A 7 9.89 14.51 -6.81
CA THR A 7 9.38 14.20 -8.16
C THR A 7 9.43 12.70 -8.44
N LEU A 8 10.50 12.02 -8.01
CA LEU A 8 10.57 10.56 -8.08
C LEU A 8 9.49 9.88 -7.22
N ALA A 9 9.25 10.40 -6.01
CA ALA A 9 8.17 9.92 -5.15
C ALA A 9 6.79 10.08 -5.82
N TRP A 10 6.55 11.24 -6.46
CA TRP A 10 5.34 11.50 -7.21
C TRP A 10 5.15 10.54 -8.40
N ILE A 11 6.19 10.31 -9.20
CA ILE A 11 6.16 9.34 -10.32
C ILE A 11 5.85 7.93 -9.79
N ALA A 12 6.48 7.52 -8.68
CA ALA A 12 6.21 6.23 -8.06
C ALA A 12 4.74 6.12 -7.61
N LEU A 13 4.17 7.17 -7.02
CA LEU A 13 2.75 7.20 -6.63
C LEU A 13 1.80 7.12 -7.82
N LEU A 14 2.14 7.73 -8.95
CA LEU A 14 1.39 7.57 -10.20
C LEU A 14 1.44 6.13 -10.69
N GLY A 15 2.63 5.52 -10.75
CA GLY A 15 2.81 4.11 -11.12
C GLY A 15 2.04 3.15 -10.22
N LEU A 16 2.09 3.35 -8.91
CA LEU A 16 1.31 2.58 -7.94
C LEU A 16 -0.21 2.77 -8.12
N SER A 17 -0.65 3.96 -8.51
CA SER A 17 -2.07 4.22 -8.78
C SER A 17 -2.52 3.51 -10.06
N ALA A 18 -1.71 3.54 -11.13
CA ALA A 18 -1.96 2.76 -12.34
C ALA A 18 -2.00 1.26 -12.03
N ALA A 19 -1.06 0.75 -11.24
CA ALA A 19 -1.06 -0.65 -10.79
C ALA A 19 -2.33 -1.00 -10.00
N THR A 20 -2.79 -0.11 -9.13
CA THR A 20 -4.06 -0.28 -8.39
C THR A 20 -5.23 -0.40 -9.38
N VAL A 21 -5.30 0.48 -10.37
CA VAL A 21 -6.33 0.43 -11.43
C VAL A 21 -6.28 -0.92 -12.14
N LEU A 22 -5.12 -1.34 -12.65
CA LEU A 22 -4.95 -2.60 -13.37
C LEU A 22 -5.43 -3.82 -12.56
N VAL A 23 -5.10 -3.86 -11.27
CA VAL A 23 -5.56 -4.91 -10.36
C VAL A 23 -7.08 -4.90 -10.21
N THR A 24 -7.68 -3.72 -10.09
CA THR A 24 -9.13 -3.58 -9.86
C THR A 24 -9.98 -3.73 -11.13
N THR A 25 -9.47 -3.37 -12.31
CA THR A 25 -10.23 -3.39 -13.57
C THR A 25 -10.59 -4.80 -14.05
N GLY A 26 -9.77 -5.80 -13.70
CA GLY A 26 -10.08 -7.20 -13.99
C GLY A 26 -11.13 -7.82 -13.05
N GLY A 27 -11.54 -7.11 -11.99
CA GLY A 27 -12.44 -7.62 -10.96
C GLY A 27 -11.84 -8.75 -10.10
N THR A 28 -12.65 -9.25 -9.17
CA THR A 28 -12.26 -10.34 -8.26
C THR A 28 -12.29 -11.73 -8.91
N GLY A 29 -12.67 -11.84 -10.19
CA GLY A 29 -12.83 -13.13 -10.88
C GLY A 29 -11.51 -13.81 -11.28
N HIS A 30 -10.42 -13.06 -11.38
CA HIS A 30 -9.11 -13.61 -11.76
C HIS A 30 -8.25 -14.06 -10.58
N PHE A 31 -8.60 -13.68 -9.35
CA PHE A 31 -7.79 -13.93 -8.16
C PHE A 31 -8.65 -14.52 -7.04
N SER A 32 -8.04 -15.32 -6.16
CA SER A 32 -8.70 -15.64 -4.89
C SER A 32 -8.91 -14.35 -4.09
N PRO A 33 -9.96 -14.25 -3.25
CA PRO A 33 -10.20 -13.06 -2.43
C PRO A 33 -8.96 -12.69 -1.62
N ALA A 34 -8.32 -13.65 -0.94
CA ALA A 34 -7.12 -13.41 -0.17
C ALA A 34 -5.98 -12.78 -1.01
N LEU A 35 -5.77 -13.24 -2.23
CA LEU A 35 -4.74 -12.70 -3.12
C LEU A 35 -5.10 -11.29 -3.61
N PHE A 36 -6.36 -11.06 -4.01
CA PHE A 36 -6.85 -9.75 -4.44
C PHE A 36 -6.71 -8.71 -3.32
N GLY A 37 -7.24 -9.01 -2.14
CA GLY A 37 -7.17 -8.12 -0.97
C GLY A 37 -5.72 -7.89 -0.52
N GLY A 38 -4.90 -8.94 -0.48
CA GLY A 38 -3.48 -8.85 -0.12
C GLY A 38 -2.69 -7.95 -1.07
N LEU A 39 -2.89 -8.09 -2.38
CA LEU A 39 -2.21 -7.27 -3.39
C LEU A 39 -2.62 -5.80 -3.29
N LEU A 40 -3.92 -5.54 -3.08
CA LEU A 40 -4.45 -4.18 -2.96
C LEU A 40 -3.93 -3.48 -1.70
N LEU A 41 -3.89 -4.20 -0.58
CA LEU A 41 -3.35 -3.70 0.69
C LEU A 41 -1.83 -3.50 0.63
N LEU A 42 -1.10 -4.37 -0.08
CA LEU A 42 0.33 -4.19 -0.32
C LEU A 42 0.59 -2.91 -1.12
N LEU A 43 -0.15 -2.67 -2.20
CA LEU A 43 -0.05 -1.44 -2.99
C LEU A 43 -0.34 -0.20 -2.13
N ALA A 44 -1.40 -0.25 -1.31
CA ALA A 44 -1.74 0.82 -0.38
C ALA A 44 -0.62 1.08 0.66
N PHE A 45 -0.04 0.02 1.22
CA PHE A 45 1.05 0.11 2.19
C PHE A 45 2.30 0.77 1.59
N ILE A 46 2.67 0.39 0.36
CA ILE A 46 3.82 0.99 -0.33
C ILE A 46 3.59 2.49 -0.57
N LYS A 47 2.38 2.89 -1.00
CA LYS A 47 2.02 4.31 -1.16
C LYS A 47 2.16 5.07 0.15
N ALA A 48 1.64 4.52 1.25
CA ALA A 48 1.75 5.12 2.58
C ALA A 48 3.21 5.31 3.01
N ARG A 49 4.08 4.32 2.78
CA ARG A 49 5.54 4.42 3.06
C ARG A 49 6.20 5.54 2.25
N ILE A 50 5.84 5.71 0.98
CA ILE A 50 6.37 6.80 0.14
C ILE A 50 5.92 8.16 0.67
N ILE A 51 4.65 8.31 1.04
CA ILE A 51 4.10 9.56 1.58
C ILE A 51 4.77 9.91 2.91
N LEU A 52 4.82 8.96 3.85
CA LEU A 52 5.47 9.15 5.16
C LEU A 52 6.94 9.56 5.00
N SER A 53 7.69 8.85 4.15
CA SER A 53 9.12 9.10 4.01
C SER A 53 9.43 10.37 3.22
N ARG A 54 8.74 10.66 2.10
CA ARG A 54 9.14 11.74 1.18
C ARG A 54 8.29 12.99 1.27
N TYR A 55 6.99 12.87 1.51
CA TYR A 55 6.08 14.01 1.61
C TYR A 55 6.01 14.57 3.03
N LEU A 56 5.96 13.70 4.03
CA LEU A 56 5.95 14.10 5.45
C LEU A 56 7.37 14.29 6.02
N GLY A 57 8.40 14.00 5.25
CA GLY A 57 9.78 14.25 5.67
C GLY A 57 10.31 13.30 6.76
N LEU A 58 9.59 12.24 7.11
CA LEU A 58 9.97 11.33 8.20
C LEU A 58 11.23 10.50 7.90
N TRP A 59 11.80 10.61 6.70
CA TRP A 59 13.14 10.10 6.40
C TRP A 59 14.22 10.70 7.32
N GLN A 60 14.00 11.89 7.88
CA GLN A 60 14.89 12.52 8.87
C GLN A 60 14.67 11.99 10.30
N ALA A 61 13.58 11.23 10.52
CA ALA A 61 13.14 10.75 11.83
C ALA A 61 12.81 9.25 11.77
N PRO A 62 13.83 8.36 11.69
CA PRO A 62 13.63 6.93 11.39
C PRO A 62 12.79 6.19 12.43
N ALA A 63 12.84 6.61 13.70
CA ALA A 63 12.00 6.05 14.77
C ALA A 63 10.50 6.29 14.50
N TRP A 64 10.13 7.51 14.11
CA TRP A 64 8.76 7.86 13.76
C TRP A 64 8.30 7.15 12.50
N LEU A 65 9.14 7.11 11.46
CA LEU A 65 8.84 6.37 10.23
C LEU A 65 8.56 4.89 10.52
N SER A 66 9.37 4.25 11.37
CA SER A 66 9.17 2.86 11.79
C SER A 66 7.85 2.67 12.53
N GLY A 67 7.56 3.52 13.53
CA GLY A 67 6.32 3.46 14.31
C GLY A 67 5.07 3.59 13.45
N PHE A 68 4.99 4.61 12.59
CA PHE A 68 3.84 4.75 11.68
C PHE A 68 3.73 3.58 10.71
N SER A 69 4.86 3.04 10.24
CA SER A 69 4.84 1.90 9.33
C SER A 69 4.33 0.63 9.99
N TRP A 70 4.67 0.39 11.26
CA TRP A 70 4.12 -0.70 12.04
C TRP A 70 2.62 -0.57 12.23
N VAL A 71 2.15 0.61 12.64
CA VAL A 71 0.71 0.87 12.83
C VAL A 71 -0.08 0.64 11.54
N ILE A 72 0.40 1.18 10.41
CA ILE A 72 -0.26 0.98 9.11
C ILE A 72 -0.18 -0.48 8.68
N GLY A 73 0.94 -1.16 8.89
CA GLY A 73 1.10 -2.58 8.57
C GLY A 73 0.11 -3.47 9.33
N PHE A 74 0.00 -3.27 10.66
CA PHE A 74 -1.00 -3.96 11.48
C PHE A 74 -2.42 -3.63 11.05
N PHE A 75 -2.71 -2.37 10.72
CA PHE A 75 -4.01 -1.97 10.20
C PHE A 75 -4.33 -2.66 8.88
N CYS A 76 -3.38 -2.73 7.93
CA CYS A 76 -3.53 -3.47 6.69
C CYS A 76 -3.77 -4.96 6.94
N LEU A 77 -3.03 -5.59 7.86
CA LEU A 77 -3.26 -6.99 8.22
C LEU A 77 -4.65 -7.22 8.82
N LEU A 78 -5.10 -6.33 9.70
CA LEU A 78 -6.45 -6.38 10.27
C LEU A 78 -7.50 -6.29 9.17
N LEU A 79 -7.35 -5.35 8.22
CA LEU A 79 -8.25 -5.24 7.07
C LEU A 79 -8.24 -6.49 6.20
N LEU A 80 -7.07 -7.12 5.98
CA LEU A 80 -6.98 -8.35 5.21
C LEU A 80 -7.74 -9.50 5.90
N VAL A 81 -7.57 -9.65 7.22
CA VAL A 81 -8.30 -10.65 8.01
C VAL A 81 -9.80 -10.41 7.91
N LEU A 82 -10.26 -9.17 8.11
CA LEU A 82 -11.68 -8.81 8.01
C LEU A 82 -12.24 -9.03 6.61
N TYR A 83 -11.43 -8.80 5.57
CA TYR A 83 -11.82 -9.01 4.18
C TYR A 83 -11.98 -10.50 3.82
N VAL A 84 -11.11 -11.35 4.36
CA VAL A 84 -11.12 -12.80 4.06
C VAL A 84 -12.03 -13.59 5.00
N ALA A 85 -12.33 -13.08 6.20
CA ALA A 85 -13.13 -13.76 7.21
C ALA A 85 -14.48 -14.33 6.71
N PRO A 86 -15.27 -13.63 5.87
CA PRO A 86 -16.52 -14.18 5.34
C PRO A 86 -16.33 -15.40 4.42
N GLY A 87 -15.14 -15.56 3.82
CA GLY A 87 -14.80 -16.73 3.01
C GLY A 87 -14.28 -17.92 3.82
N LEU A 88 -14.13 -17.77 5.15
CA LEU A 88 -13.68 -18.81 6.08
C LEU A 88 -14.84 -19.46 6.84
N SER A 89 -16.06 -18.90 6.77
CA SER A 89 -17.26 -19.56 7.32
C SER A 89 -17.64 -20.76 6.44
N PRO A 90 -17.86 -21.95 7.03
CA PRO A 90 -18.25 -23.16 6.29
C PRO A 90 -19.61 -23.05 5.61
#